data_AF-A0A317J8Y5-F1
#
_entry.id   AF-A0A317J8Y5-F1
#
_cell.length_a   1.000
_cell.length_b   1.000
_cell.length_c   1.000
_cell.angle_alpha   90.00
_cell.angle_beta   90.00
_cell.angle_gamma   90.00
#
_symmetry.space_group_name_H-M   'P 1'
#
loop_
_entity.id
_entity.type
_entity.pdbx_description
1 polymer ?
#
loop_
_entity_poly.entity_id
_entity_poly.type
_entity_poly.pdbx_seq_one_letter_code
_entity_poly.pdbx_strand_id
1 'polypeptide(L)'
;MNASSQTTVREIVQEFPQAVRLFESAGIDYCCGGKRTLAEACQRGGIAVETVLDLLQQPTETGEARTDRWTSAELPELVDYIVQTHHAFVRRESPRLTELLTKVQAKHGTNHPELSEIAALFAALTRELSLHMRKEEQALFPLLKDRSGAGSHWVEFPIRQMMAEHEDAGDALAGIRSLSGGFEIPADACLSFAALYQGLEEFERDLHRHIHLENNILFPRALEA
;
A
#
# COMPACT_ATOMS: atom_id res chain seq x y z
N MET A 1 5.47 -21.81 9.76
CA MET A 1 6.36 -22.57 8.85
C MET A 1 7.72 -21.88 8.81
N ASN A 2 8.72 -22.42 8.13
CA ASN A 2 9.91 -21.62 7.77
C ASN A 2 9.59 -20.93 6.45
N ALA A 3 9.60 -19.59 6.43
CA ALA A 3 9.48 -18.83 5.20
C ALA A 3 10.58 -19.24 4.21
N SER A 4 10.24 -19.32 2.92
CA SER A 4 11.15 -19.68 1.84
C SER A 4 11.00 -18.69 0.68
N SER A 5 11.90 -18.77 -0.30
CA SER A 5 11.82 -17.96 -1.51
C SER A 5 10.55 -18.19 -2.33
N GLN A 6 9.89 -19.34 -2.16
CA GLN A 6 8.64 -19.71 -2.83
C GLN A 6 7.39 -19.39 -2.00
N THR A 7 7.55 -19.03 -0.72
CA THR A 7 6.43 -18.58 0.11
C THR A 7 5.95 -17.22 -0.41
N THR A 8 4.64 -17.03 -0.51
CA THR A 8 4.09 -15.76 -0.97
C THR A 8 4.30 -14.67 0.06
N VAL A 9 4.41 -13.41 -0.38
CA VAL A 9 4.60 -12.28 0.54
C VAL A 9 3.44 -12.18 1.53
N ARG A 10 2.21 -12.50 1.08
CA ARG A 10 1.02 -12.53 1.94
C ARG A 10 1.12 -13.58 3.04
N GLU A 11 1.50 -14.81 2.71
CA GLU A 11 1.70 -15.87 3.71
C GLU A 11 2.75 -15.48 4.73
N ILE A 12 3.84 -14.84 4.29
CA ILE A 12 4.89 -14.35 5.21
C ILE A 12 4.33 -13.29 6.16
N VAL A 13 3.56 -12.31 5.66
CA VAL A 13 2.96 -11.27 6.52
C VAL A 13 1.95 -11.86 7.51
N GLN A 14 1.19 -12.89 7.12
CA GLN A 14 0.23 -13.57 7.99
C GLN A 14 0.93 -14.36 9.11
N GLU A 15 2.01 -15.07 8.79
CA GLU A 15 2.77 -15.85 9.78
C GLU A 15 3.73 -15.01 10.62
N PHE A 16 4.28 -13.95 10.04
CA PHE A 16 5.29 -13.08 10.63
C PHE A 16 4.83 -11.62 10.54
N PRO A 17 3.93 -11.12 11.41
CA PRO A 17 3.47 -9.74 11.38
C PRO A 17 4.59 -8.68 11.42
N GLN A 18 5.73 -9.02 12.03
CA GLN A 18 6.94 -8.18 12.03
C GLN A 18 7.54 -7.96 10.63
N ALA A 19 7.25 -8.85 9.66
CA ALA A 19 7.72 -8.76 8.29
C ALA A 19 7.19 -7.52 7.57
N VAL A 20 6.05 -6.96 7.99
CA VAL A 20 5.50 -5.72 7.41
C VAL A 20 6.54 -4.59 7.44
N ARG A 21 7.15 -4.34 8.61
CA ARG A 21 8.16 -3.28 8.76
C ARG A 21 9.41 -3.57 7.94
N LEU A 22 9.81 -4.84 7.87
CA LEU A 22 10.94 -5.26 7.05
C LEU A 22 10.65 -4.98 5.56
N PHE A 23 9.49 -5.41 5.07
CA PHE A 23 9.08 -5.21 3.68
C PHE A 23 8.93 -3.72 3.34
N GLU A 24 8.38 -2.90 4.23
CA GLU A 24 8.37 -1.43 4.06
C GLU A 24 9.77 -0.86 3.91
N SER A 25 10.70 -1.22 4.81
CA SER A 25 12.09 -0.74 4.74
C SER A 25 12.85 -1.25 3.51
N ALA A 26 12.41 -2.38 2.96
CA ALA A 26 12.98 -3.04 1.81
C ALA A 26 12.28 -2.63 0.49
N GLY A 27 11.25 -1.77 0.52
CA GLY A 27 10.47 -1.42 -0.67
C GLY A 27 9.75 -2.62 -1.32
N ILE A 28 9.45 -3.65 -0.54
CA ILE A 28 8.74 -4.85 -0.99
C ILE A 28 7.23 -4.62 -0.84
N ASP A 29 6.50 -4.74 -1.93
CA ASP A 29 5.03 -4.68 -1.92
C ASP A 29 4.43 -5.94 -1.28
N TYR A 30 3.96 -5.78 -0.06
CA TYR A 30 3.41 -6.83 0.79
C TYR A 30 1.88 -6.84 0.86
N CYS A 31 1.23 -5.98 0.09
CA CYS A 31 -0.20 -5.69 0.22
C CYS A 31 -0.97 -5.94 -1.09
N CYS A 32 -0.52 -5.35 -2.21
CA CYS A 32 -1.15 -5.47 -3.52
C CYS A 32 -0.59 -6.71 -4.23
N GLY A 33 0.73 -6.84 -4.21
CA GLY A 33 1.49 -7.95 -4.76
C GLY A 33 1.57 -9.20 -3.88
N GLY A 34 0.75 -9.31 -2.84
CA GLY A 34 0.87 -10.36 -1.81
C GLY A 34 0.84 -11.80 -2.33
N LYS A 35 0.27 -12.04 -3.54
CA LYS A 35 0.26 -13.36 -4.20
C LYS A 35 1.59 -13.75 -4.84
N ARG A 36 2.50 -12.79 -5.03
CA ARG A 36 3.84 -13.02 -5.58
C ARG A 36 4.69 -13.76 -4.56
N THR A 37 5.59 -14.61 -5.06
CA THR A 37 6.59 -15.25 -4.21
C THR A 37 7.56 -14.21 -3.64
N LEU A 38 8.18 -14.51 -2.51
CA LEU A 38 9.22 -13.64 -1.94
C LEU A 38 10.35 -13.40 -2.97
N ALA A 39 10.73 -14.40 -3.75
CA ALA A 39 11.73 -14.26 -4.81
C ALA A 39 11.35 -13.20 -5.85
N GLU A 40 10.12 -13.25 -6.37
CA GLU A 40 9.62 -12.27 -7.36
C GLU A 40 9.54 -10.86 -6.77
N ALA A 41 9.10 -10.75 -5.53
CA ALA A 41 8.99 -9.47 -4.84
C ALA A 41 10.37 -8.84 -4.59
N CYS A 42 11.33 -9.63 -4.11
CA CYS A 42 12.73 -9.21 -3.92
C CYS A 42 13.41 -8.82 -5.24
N GLN A 43 13.18 -9.57 -6.32
CA GLN A 43 13.71 -9.23 -7.64
C GLN A 43 13.22 -7.86 -8.12
N ARG A 44 11.94 -7.54 -7.91
CA ARG A 44 11.35 -6.24 -8.25
C ARG A 44 11.86 -5.10 -7.36
N GLY A 45 12.08 -5.38 -6.08
CA GLY A 45 12.64 -4.44 -5.11
C GLY A 45 14.15 -4.25 -5.22
N GLY A 46 14.84 -5.02 -6.06
CA GLY A 46 16.30 -4.95 -6.19
C GLY A 46 17.08 -5.45 -4.96
N ILE A 47 16.48 -6.34 -4.17
CA ILE A 47 17.06 -6.87 -2.92
C ILE A 47 17.30 -8.38 -3.07
N ALA A 48 18.38 -8.88 -2.45
CA ALA A 48 18.66 -10.32 -2.41
C ALA A 48 17.66 -11.04 -1.50
N VAL A 49 17.03 -12.11 -2.01
CA VAL A 49 16.02 -12.88 -1.27
C VAL A 49 16.60 -13.49 0.01
N GLU A 50 17.87 -13.89 -0.03
CA GLU A 50 18.61 -14.42 1.11
C GLU A 50 18.71 -13.41 2.24
N THR A 51 18.99 -12.14 1.92
CA THR A 51 19.05 -11.06 2.92
C THR A 51 17.72 -10.90 3.65
N VAL A 52 16.61 -10.97 2.92
CA VAL A 52 15.27 -10.84 3.51
C VAL A 52 14.93 -12.06 4.36
N LEU A 53 15.24 -13.27 3.90
CA LEU A 53 15.04 -14.50 4.67
C LEU A 53 15.86 -14.51 5.96
N ASP A 54 17.12 -14.05 5.92
CA ASP A 54 17.98 -13.94 7.10
C ASP A 54 17.40 -12.95 8.12
N LEU A 55 16.92 -11.78 7.66
CA LEU A 55 16.30 -10.78 8.52
C LEU A 55 14.99 -11.28 9.15
N LEU A 56 14.20 -12.09 8.43
CA LEU A 56 12.99 -12.73 8.97
C LEU A 56 13.30 -13.75 10.08
N GLN A 57 14.49 -14.34 10.08
CA GLN A 57 14.93 -15.33 11.08
C GLN A 57 15.58 -14.69 12.31
N GLN A 58 15.95 -13.40 12.27
CA GLN A 58 16.55 -12.75 13.42
C GLN A 58 15.54 -12.61 14.57
N PRO A 59 15.92 -12.95 15.82
CA PRO A 59 15.09 -12.72 16.98
C PRO A 59 14.80 -11.21 17.09
N THR A 60 13.54 -10.80 16.99
CA THR A 60 13.18 -9.41 17.25
C THR A 60 13.44 -9.11 18.72
N GLU A 61 14.31 -8.14 19.02
CA GLU A 61 14.71 -7.74 20.39
C GLU A 61 13.58 -7.16 21.26
N THR A 62 12.32 -7.28 20.83
CA THR A 62 11.14 -6.92 21.63
C THR A 62 10.24 -8.15 21.76
N GLY A 63 10.21 -8.72 22.97
CA GLY A 63 9.59 -10.00 23.33
C GLY A 63 8.06 -10.05 23.34
N GLU A 64 7.40 -9.31 22.45
CA GLU A 64 6.01 -9.56 22.08
C GLU A 64 5.96 -9.46 20.56
N ALA A 65 5.58 -10.55 19.90
CA ALA A 65 5.05 -10.45 18.54
C ALA A 65 3.89 -9.44 18.63
N ARG A 66 4.16 -8.17 18.32
CA ARG A 66 3.15 -7.12 18.21
C ARG A 66 2.32 -7.49 16.99
N THR A 67 1.43 -8.46 17.18
CA THR A 67 0.28 -8.68 16.34
C THR A 67 -0.34 -7.30 16.13
N ASP A 68 -0.64 -7.00 14.89
CA ASP A 68 -1.28 -5.74 14.58
C ASP A 68 -2.56 -5.67 15.41
N ARG A 69 -2.78 -4.58 16.17
CA ARG A 69 -3.95 -4.47 17.06
C ARG A 69 -5.26 -4.69 16.30
N TRP A 70 -5.21 -4.44 14.99
CA TRP A 70 -6.29 -4.60 14.04
C TRP A 70 -6.68 -6.05 13.78
N THR A 71 -5.79 -7.02 14.02
CA THR A 71 -6.09 -8.44 13.89
C THR A 71 -7.17 -8.87 14.90
N SER A 72 -7.23 -8.24 16.08
CA SER A 72 -8.21 -8.53 17.13
C SER A 72 -9.30 -7.46 17.31
N ALA A 73 -9.16 -6.27 16.72
CA ALA A 73 -10.15 -5.20 16.80
C ALA A 73 -11.49 -5.58 16.15
N GLU A 74 -12.60 -5.01 16.58
CA GLU A 74 -13.90 -5.21 15.94
C GLU A 74 -13.91 -4.63 14.51
N LEU A 75 -14.61 -5.28 13.57
CA LEU A 75 -14.62 -4.82 12.16
C LEU A 75 -15.08 -3.36 12.02
N PRO A 76 -16.14 -2.89 12.73
CA PRO A 76 -16.52 -1.49 12.68
C PRO A 76 -15.42 -0.53 13.12
N GLU A 77 -14.63 -0.89 14.14
CA GLU A 77 -13.51 -0.07 14.62
C GLU A 77 -12.40 0.03 13.56
N LEU A 78 -12.05 -1.10 12.92
CA LEU A 78 -11.06 -1.13 11.86
C LEU A 78 -11.51 -0.31 10.64
N VAL A 79 -12.77 -0.45 10.22
CA VAL A 79 -13.34 0.36 9.14
C VAL A 79 -13.29 1.85 9.46
N ASP A 80 -13.71 2.25 10.66
CA ASP A 80 -13.65 3.66 11.07
C ASP A 80 -12.23 4.20 11.07
N TYR A 81 -11.26 3.40 11.50
CA TYR A 81 -9.86 3.78 11.47
C TYR A 81 -9.32 3.96 10.05
N ILE A 82 -9.62 3.05 9.13
CA ILE A 82 -9.21 3.15 7.72
C ILE A 82 -9.73 4.46 7.12
N VAL A 83 -11.02 4.76 7.32
CA VAL A 83 -11.63 5.98 6.79
C VAL A 83 -11.01 7.25 7.42
N GLN A 84 -10.88 7.28 8.75
CA GLN A 84 -10.41 8.47 9.46
C GLN A 84 -8.90 8.72 9.30
N THR A 85 -8.13 7.68 9.01
CA THR A 85 -6.67 7.76 8.88
C THR A 85 -6.27 7.80 7.41
N HIS A 86 -6.50 6.72 6.69
CA HIS A 86 -5.97 6.49 5.35
C HIS A 86 -6.79 7.20 4.28
N HIS A 87 -8.12 7.09 4.30
CA HIS A 87 -8.94 7.81 3.30
C HIS A 87 -8.84 9.32 3.49
N ALA A 88 -8.83 9.78 4.75
CA ALA A 88 -8.58 11.18 5.07
C ALA A 88 -7.20 11.66 4.60
N PHE A 89 -6.15 10.84 4.75
CA PHE A 89 -4.82 11.12 4.22
C PHE A 89 -4.83 11.24 2.70
N VAL A 90 -5.36 10.26 1.98
CA VAL A 90 -5.44 10.28 0.50
C VAL A 90 -6.19 11.53 0.01
N ARG A 91 -7.34 11.86 0.62
CA ARG A 91 -8.12 13.06 0.26
C ARG A 91 -7.35 14.36 0.48
N ARG A 92 -6.52 14.44 1.52
CA ARG A 92 -5.73 15.62 1.85
C ARG A 92 -4.50 15.75 0.95
N GLU A 93 -3.77 14.66 0.76
CA GLU A 93 -2.47 14.68 0.08
C GLU A 93 -2.58 14.68 -1.45
N SER A 94 -3.58 14.00 -2.03
CA SER A 94 -3.77 13.94 -3.49
C SER A 94 -3.77 15.32 -4.16
N PRO A 95 -4.59 16.31 -3.75
CA PRO A 95 -4.57 17.64 -4.37
C PRO A 95 -3.26 18.39 -4.12
N ARG A 96 -2.68 18.29 -2.92
CA ARG A 96 -1.41 18.94 -2.57
C ARG A 96 -0.26 18.45 -3.45
N LEU A 97 -0.14 17.14 -3.59
CA LEU A 97 0.91 16.52 -4.40
C LEU A 97 0.71 16.79 -5.89
N THR A 98 -0.55 16.80 -6.37
CA THR A 98 -0.86 17.17 -7.77
C THR A 98 -0.41 18.60 -8.09
N GLU A 99 -0.68 19.55 -7.19
CA GLU A 99 -0.24 20.94 -7.37
C GLU A 99 1.29 21.06 -7.33
N LEU A 100 1.93 20.36 -6.38
CA LEU A 100 3.37 20.38 -6.23
C LEU A 100 4.09 19.78 -7.45
N LEU A 101 3.56 18.66 -7.96
CA LEU A 101 4.04 17.99 -9.16
C LEU A 101 3.95 18.90 -10.38
N THR A 102 2.83 19.62 -10.55
CA THR A 102 2.66 20.62 -11.61
C THR A 102 3.73 21.72 -11.54
N LYS A 103 4.00 22.26 -10.34
CA LYS A 103 5.01 23.30 -10.12
C LYS A 103 6.42 22.79 -10.43
N VAL A 104 6.75 21.59 -9.96
CA VAL A 104 8.06 20.97 -10.18
C VAL A 104 8.26 20.68 -11.66
N GLN A 105 7.27 20.09 -12.34
CA GLN A 105 7.31 19.82 -13.78
C GLN A 105 7.50 21.10 -14.59
N ALA A 106 6.79 22.19 -14.26
CA ALA A 106 6.94 23.47 -14.96
C ALA A 106 8.36 24.05 -14.89
N LYS A 107 9.07 23.81 -13.78
CA LYS A 107 10.43 24.32 -13.57
C LYS A 107 11.52 23.36 -14.05
N HIS A 108 11.33 22.06 -13.83
CA HIS A 108 12.36 21.03 -13.97
C HIS A 108 12.12 20.07 -15.14
N GLY A 109 10.95 20.08 -15.78
CA GLY A 109 10.54 19.06 -16.75
C GLY A 109 11.38 18.97 -18.02
N THR A 110 12.23 19.95 -18.33
CA THR A 110 13.22 19.84 -19.42
C THR A 110 14.40 18.93 -19.03
N ASN A 111 14.88 19.03 -17.79
CA ASN A 111 15.97 18.19 -17.28
C ASN A 111 15.45 16.87 -16.71
N HIS A 112 14.18 16.83 -16.31
CA HIS A 112 13.51 15.72 -15.65
C HIS A 112 12.25 15.30 -16.43
N PRO A 113 12.40 14.69 -17.63
CA PRO A 113 11.27 14.28 -18.46
C PRO A 113 10.37 13.23 -17.80
N GLU A 114 10.91 12.43 -16.86
CA GLU A 114 10.17 11.43 -16.07
C GLU A 114 9.00 12.03 -15.30
N LEU A 115 9.08 13.31 -14.91
CA LEU A 115 8.02 14.01 -14.17
C LEU A 115 6.71 14.03 -14.93
N SER A 116 6.74 14.03 -16.27
CA SER A 116 5.53 14.01 -17.08
C SER A 116 4.78 12.68 -16.95
N GLU A 117 5.51 11.57 -16.88
CA GLU A 117 4.91 10.24 -16.75
C GLU A 117 4.46 9.99 -15.30
N ILE A 118 5.25 10.41 -14.32
CA ILE A 118 4.85 10.42 -12.90
C ILE A 118 3.54 11.21 -12.72
N ALA A 119 3.40 12.37 -13.38
CA ALA A 119 2.17 13.17 -13.32
C ALA A 119 0.96 12.46 -13.92
N ALA A 120 1.13 11.77 -15.06
CA ALA A 120 0.06 11.00 -15.65
C ALA A 120 -0.38 9.84 -14.73
N LEU A 121 0.57 9.07 -14.20
CA LEU A 121 0.30 7.95 -13.29
C LEU A 121 -0.37 8.41 -12.01
N PHE A 122 0.13 9.47 -11.37
CA PHE A 122 -0.42 9.97 -10.11
C PHE A 122 -1.82 10.57 -10.30
N ALA A 123 -2.07 11.27 -11.41
CA ALA A 123 -3.41 11.77 -11.72
C ALA A 123 -4.42 10.64 -11.96
N ALA A 124 -4.03 9.58 -12.66
CA ALA A 124 -4.87 8.39 -12.84
C ALA A 124 -5.14 7.70 -11.50
N LEU A 125 -4.09 7.43 -10.71
CA LEU A 125 -4.19 6.79 -9.40
C LEU A 125 -5.14 7.54 -8.47
N THR A 126 -4.98 8.85 -8.31
CA THR A 126 -5.81 9.65 -7.39
C THR A 126 -7.28 9.73 -7.82
N ARG A 127 -7.56 9.70 -9.13
CA ARG A 127 -8.92 9.61 -9.66
C ARG A 127 -9.56 8.26 -9.32
N GLU A 128 -8.84 7.16 -9.55
CA GLU A 128 -9.34 5.83 -9.23
C GLU A 128 -9.54 5.64 -7.72
N LEU A 129 -8.57 6.05 -6.89
CA LEU A 129 -8.70 6.01 -5.43
C LEU A 129 -9.92 6.80 -4.93
N SER A 130 -10.21 7.96 -5.53
CA SER A 130 -11.40 8.73 -5.17
C SER A 130 -12.73 8.01 -5.46
N LEU A 131 -12.78 7.21 -6.53
CA LEU A 131 -13.96 6.38 -6.85
C LEU A 131 -13.99 5.12 -5.98
N HIS A 132 -12.83 4.49 -5.80
CA HIS A 132 -12.60 3.33 -4.94
C HIS A 132 -13.10 3.56 -3.52
N MET A 133 -12.54 4.55 -2.81
CA MET A 133 -12.91 4.87 -1.43
C MET A 133 -14.41 5.20 -1.28
N ARG A 134 -15.04 5.77 -2.33
CA ARG A 134 -16.49 6.02 -2.33
C ARG A 134 -17.30 4.73 -2.38
N LYS A 135 -16.90 3.75 -3.19
CA LYS A 135 -17.55 2.43 -3.24
C LYS A 135 -17.43 1.73 -1.88
N GLU A 136 -16.27 1.85 -1.24
CA GLU A 136 -16.06 1.32 0.09
C GLU A 136 -16.95 2.00 1.12
N GLU A 137 -16.81 3.31 1.29
CA GLU A 137 -17.53 4.06 2.33
C GLU A 137 -19.05 4.05 2.17
N GLN A 138 -19.56 4.01 0.93
CA GLN A 138 -21.01 4.13 0.67
C GLN A 138 -21.71 2.78 0.49
N ALA A 139 -20.98 1.71 0.15
CA ALA A 139 -21.57 0.41 -0.12
C ALA A 139 -20.92 -0.72 0.70
N LEU A 140 -19.63 -0.97 0.54
CA LEU A 140 -19.00 -2.14 1.18
C LEU A 140 -18.92 -2.01 2.70
N PHE A 141 -18.34 -0.92 3.21
CA PHE A 141 -18.11 -0.69 4.63
C PHE A 141 -19.40 -0.68 5.48
N PRO A 142 -20.52 -0.09 5.04
CA PRO A 142 -21.80 -0.24 5.72
C PRO A 142 -22.21 -1.72 5.92
N LEU A 143 -22.03 -2.55 4.89
CA LEU A 143 -22.33 -3.99 4.97
C LEU A 143 -21.39 -4.72 5.92
N LEU A 144 -20.10 -4.35 5.94
CA LEU A 144 -19.12 -4.95 6.86
C LEU A 144 -19.38 -4.57 8.32
N LYS A 145 -19.96 -3.39 8.57
CA LYS A 145 -20.34 -2.94 9.91
C LYS A 145 -21.61 -3.62 10.42
N ASP A 146 -22.58 -3.86 9.55
CA ASP A 146 -23.85 -4.50 9.90
C ASP A 146 -23.86 -6.00 9.60
N ARG A 147 -23.29 -6.78 10.53
CA ARG A 147 -23.22 -8.25 10.44
C ARG A 147 -24.57 -8.96 10.54
N SER A 148 -25.67 -8.23 10.82
CA SER A 148 -26.98 -8.83 11.07
C SER A 148 -27.78 -9.17 9.81
N GLY A 149 -27.36 -8.69 8.64
CA GLY A 149 -28.14 -8.78 7.39
C GLY A 149 -27.46 -9.41 6.17
N ALA A 150 -26.14 -9.58 6.16
CA ALA A 150 -25.40 -10.03 4.97
C ALA A 150 -24.59 -11.30 5.28
N GLY A 151 -25.02 -12.45 4.74
CA GLY A 151 -24.14 -13.62 4.67
C GLY A 151 -22.91 -13.33 3.79
N SER A 152 -21.78 -14.00 4.04
CA SER A 152 -20.48 -13.78 3.37
C SER A 152 -20.56 -13.72 1.83
N HIS A 153 -21.54 -14.39 1.23
CA HIS A 153 -21.81 -14.35 -0.22
C HIS A 153 -22.11 -12.96 -0.81
N TRP A 154 -22.67 -12.03 -0.02
CA TRP A 154 -23.00 -10.69 -0.53
C TRP A 154 -21.79 -9.77 -0.62
N VAL A 155 -20.74 -10.04 0.15
CA VAL A 155 -19.52 -9.23 0.21
C VAL A 155 -18.37 -9.83 -0.60
N GLU A 156 -18.44 -11.12 -0.97
CA GLU A 156 -17.40 -11.81 -1.74
C GLU A 156 -17.09 -11.16 -3.08
N PHE A 157 -18.11 -10.87 -3.89
CA PHE A 157 -17.90 -10.25 -5.20
C PHE A 157 -17.39 -8.79 -5.08
N PRO A 158 -18.00 -7.92 -4.25
CA PRO A 158 -17.45 -6.58 -3.97
C PRO A 158 -16.00 -6.60 -3.49
N ILE A 159 -15.65 -7.48 -2.54
CA ILE A 159 -14.27 -7.60 -2.02
C ILE A 159 -13.31 -8.00 -3.13
N ARG A 160 -13.66 -8.98 -3.99
CA ARG A 160 -12.80 -9.36 -5.13
C ARG A 160 -12.54 -8.18 -6.07
N GLN A 161 -13.54 -7.34 -6.30
CA GLN A 161 -13.36 -6.15 -7.12
C GLN A 161 -12.46 -5.11 -6.42
N MET A 162 -12.63 -4.86 -5.13
CA MET A 162 -11.73 -3.95 -4.40
C MET A 162 -10.28 -4.45 -4.42
N MET A 163 -10.06 -5.75 -4.24
CA MET A 163 -8.72 -6.34 -4.33
C MET A 163 -8.08 -6.21 -5.72
N ALA A 164 -8.86 -6.29 -6.81
CA ALA A 164 -8.34 -6.06 -8.16
C ALA A 164 -7.93 -4.59 -8.35
N GLU A 165 -8.74 -3.65 -7.86
CA GLU A 165 -8.40 -2.23 -7.91
C GLU A 165 -7.18 -1.88 -7.03
N HIS A 166 -6.94 -2.63 -5.94
CA HIS A 166 -5.69 -2.53 -5.18
C HIS A 166 -4.47 -3.00 -5.97
N GLU A 167 -4.58 -4.07 -6.76
CA GLU A 167 -3.50 -4.52 -7.64
C GLU A 167 -3.14 -3.41 -8.66
N ASP A 168 -4.14 -2.78 -9.27
CA ASP A 168 -3.93 -1.65 -10.20
C ASP A 168 -3.26 -0.45 -9.50
N ALA A 169 -3.69 -0.11 -8.27
CA ALA A 169 -3.10 0.96 -7.48
C ALA A 169 -1.62 0.68 -7.12
N GLY A 170 -1.31 -0.57 -6.74
CA GLY A 170 0.06 -1.00 -6.46
C GLY A 170 0.96 -0.95 -7.68
N ASP A 171 0.47 -1.36 -8.85
CA ASP A 171 1.23 -1.27 -10.10
C ASP A 171 1.51 0.19 -10.51
N ALA A 172 0.56 1.11 -10.27
CA ALA A 172 0.79 2.54 -10.49
C ALA A 172 1.86 3.13 -9.54
N LEU A 173 1.84 2.75 -8.25
CA LEU A 173 2.87 3.15 -7.28
C LEU A 173 4.25 2.62 -7.67
N ALA A 174 4.35 1.34 -8.05
CA ALA A 174 5.59 0.74 -8.51
C ALA A 174 6.16 1.47 -9.75
N GLY A 175 5.29 1.89 -10.68
CA GLY A 175 5.68 2.73 -11.82
C GLY A 175 6.25 4.08 -11.40
N ILE A 176 5.58 4.78 -10.48
CA ILE A 176 6.04 6.08 -9.94
C ILE A 176 7.40 5.92 -9.22
N ARG A 177 7.55 4.88 -8.38
CA ARG A 177 8.80 4.58 -7.70
C ARG A 177 9.93 4.27 -8.67
N SER A 178 9.66 3.50 -9.73
CA SER A 178 10.67 3.19 -10.75
C SER A 178 11.12 4.44 -11.51
N LEU A 179 10.18 5.27 -11.98
CA LEU A 179 10.47 6.50 -12.72
C LEU A 179 11.24 7.52 -11.89
N SER A 180 10.98 7.58 -10.58
CA SER A 180 11.66 8.49 -9.65
C SER A 180 13.01 7.98 -9.14
N GLY A 181 13.50 6.82 -9.63
CA GLY A 181 14.74 6.23 -9.14
C GLY A 181 14.67 5.87 -7.65
N GLY A 182 13.52 5.41 -7.18
CA GLY A 182 13.32 5.14 -5.76
C GLY A 182 13.10 6.39 -4.90
N PHE A 183 12.60 7.47 -5.51
CA PHE A 183 12.52 8.80 -4.88
C PHE A 183 13.87 9.41 -4.49
N GLU A 184 14.96 9.00 -5.15
CA GLU A 184 16.28 9.63 -4.97
C GLU A 184 16.24 11.09 -5.44
N ILE A 185 16.75 12.01 -4.62
CA ILE A 185 16.71 13.45 -4.92
C ILE A 185 17.88 13.82 -5.85
N PRO A 186 17.62 14.33 -7.07
CA PRO A 186 18.67 14.76 -7.98
C PRO A 186 19.50 15.93 -7.46
N ALA A 187 20.75 16.05 -7.91
CA ALA A 187 21.66 17.09 -7.46
C ALA A 187 21.22 18.52 -7.84
N ASP A 188 20.45 18.68 -8.91
CA ASP A 188 19.88 19.95 -9.38
C ASP A 188 18.44 20.20 -8.88
N ALA A 189 17.93 19.34 -7.99
CA ALA A 189 16.61 19.47 -7.40
C ALA A 189 16.50 20.71 -6.49
N CYS A 190 15.40 21.43 -6.62
CA CYS A 190 15.05 22.48 -5.66
C CYS A 190 14.26 21.92 -4.47
N LEU A 191 14.05 22.74 -3.44
CA LEU A 191 13.30 22.34 -2.23
C LEU A 191 11.91 21.77 -2.55
N SER A 192 11.20 22.32 -3.55
CA SER A 192 9.89 21.82 -3.97
C SER A 192 9.95 20.44 -4.62
N PHE A 193 11.04 20.13 -5.33
CA PHE A 193 11.28 18.81 -5.91
C PHE A 193 11.53 17.79 -4.79
N ALA A 194 12.39 18.13 -3.82
CA ALA A 194 12.63 17.27 -2.67
C ALA A 194 11.34 17.00 -1.88
N ALA A 195 10.53 18.04 -1.63
CA ALA A 195 9.25 17.92 -0.96
C ALA A 195 8.21 17.09 -1.75
N LEU A 196 8.30 17.09 -3.09
CA LEU A 196 7.46 16.26 -3.94
C LEU A 196 7.81 14.78 -3.77
N TYR A 197 9.09 14.43 -3.91
CA TYR A 197 9.53 13.03 -3.85
C TYR A 197 9.32 12.44 -2.46
N GLN A 198 9.63 13.21 -1.40
CA GLN A 198 9.29 12.82 -0.04
C GLN A 198 7.77 12.61 0.12
N GLY A 199 6.95 13.53 -0.41
CA GLY A 199 5.50 13.42 -0.30
C GLY A 199 4.91 12.23 -1.07
N LEU A 200 5.46 11.90 -2.25
CA LEU A 200 5.08 10.71 -3.02
C LEU A 200 5.48 9.42 -2.29
N GLU A 201 6.66 9.38 -1.67
CA GLU A 201 7.09 8.25 -0.85
C GLU A 201 6.22 8.06 0.40
N GLU A 202 5.86 9.15 1.08
CA GLU A 202 4.91 9.11 2.20
C GLU A 202 3.54 8.61 1.75
N PHE A 203 3.09 9.01 0.56
CA PHE A 203 1.83 8.55 -0.03
C PHE A 203 1.84 7.06 -0.38
N GLU A 204 2.91 6.59 -1.01
CA GLU A 204 3.12 5.16 -1.30
C GLU A 204 3.05 4.32 -0.01
N ARG A 205 3.78 4.74 1.02
CA ARG A 205 3.82 4.02 2.31
C ARG A 205 2.46 3.98 3.00
N ASP A 206 1.75 5.11 3.04
CA ASP A 206 0.39 5.14 3.65
C ASP A 206 -0.58 4.25 2.88
N LEU A 207 -0.54 4.28 1.54
CA LEU A 207 -1.44 3.48 0.71
C LEU A 207 -1.12 1.98 0.81
N HIS A 208 0.15 1.58 0.90
CA HIS A 208 0.50 0.18 1.18
C HIS A 208 -0.03 -0.28 2.54
N ARG A 209 0.06 0.58 3.55
CA ARG A 209 -0.46 0.27 4.89
C ARG A 209 -1.99 0.16 4.88
N HIS A 210 -2.67 1.08 4.22
CA HIS A 210 -4.11 1.05 3.98
C HIS A 210 -4.53 -0.27 3.36
N ILE A 211 -3.98 -0.61 2.19
CA ILE A 211 -4.33 -1.82 1.44
C ILE A 211 -4.00 -3.09 2.24
N HIS A 212 -2.92 -3.09 3.05
CA HIS A 212 -2.63 -4.21 3.93
C HIS A 212 -3.74 -4.44 4.96
N LEU A 213 -4.22 -3.37 5.62
CA LEU A 213 -5.30 -3.49 6.61
C LEU A 213 -6.57 -4.05 5.96
N GLU A 214 -6.81 -3.75 4.70
CA GLU A 214 -7.94 -4.27 3.95
C GLU A 214 -7.73 -5.71 3.48
N ASN A 215 -6.72 -5.95 2.64
CA ASN A 215 -6.48 -7.22 1.99
C ASN A 215 -6.11 -8.34 2.96
N ASN A 216 -5.40 -8.01 4.05
CA ASN A 216 -4.84 -9.02 4.94
C ASN A 216 -5.56 -9.13 6.27
N ILE A 217 -6.42 -8.16 6.64
CA ILE A 217 -7.11 -8.16 7.93
C ILE A 217 -8.62 -8.01 7.74
N LEU A 218 -9.12 -6.87 7.24
CA LEU A 218 -10.55 -6.58 7.16
C LEU A 218 -11.30 -7.56 6.25
N PHE A 219 -10.84 -7.72 5.00
CA PHE A 219 -11.54 -8.54 4.02
C PHE A 219 -11.53 -10.03 4.34
N PRO A 220 -10.40 -10.66 4.74
CA PRO A 220 -10.42 -12.06 5.17
C PRO A 220 -11.38 -12.31 6.33
N ARG A 221 -11.33 -11.44 7.36
CA ARG A 221 -12.22 -11.55 8.53
C ARG A 221 -13.68 -11.32 8.19
N ALA A 222 -13.98 -10.53 7.17
CA ALA A 222 -15.34 -10.32 6.65
C ALA A 222 -15.86 -11.50 5.82
N LEU A 223 -14.99 -12.34 5.25
CA LEU A 223 -15.38 -13.51 4.48
C LEU A 223 -15.56 -14.76 5.35
N GLU A 224 -14.84 -14.83 6.47
CA GLU A 224 -14.98 -15.87 7.50
C GLU A 224 -16.18 -15.62 8.45
N ALA A 225 -16.80 -14.45 8.34
CA ALA A 225 -17.77 -13.88 9.25
C ALA A 225 -19.19 -14.45 9.19
#